data_AF-A0A9N9HIR7-F1
#
_entry.id   AF-A0A9N9HIR7-F1
#
_cell.length_a   1.000
_cell.length_b   1.000
_cell.length_c   1.000
_cell.angle_alpha   90.00
_cell.angle_beta   90.00
_cell.angle_gamma   90.00
#
_symmetry.space_group_name_H-M   'P 1'
#
loop_
_entity.id
_entity.type
_entity.pdbx_description
1 polymer ?
#
loop_
_entity_poly.entity_id
_entity_poly.type
_entity_poly.pdbx_seq_one_letter_code
_entity_poly.pdbx_strand_id
1 'polypeptide(L)'
;VAPDLVKSHMATLIHIDDDRKKHLITYPSEPVLAEAALEVLSENGVELGVLTELDAVNKFSGILDAGRQGELVVRLLFLSAWRRLICSERNSGNKVSFSVRRPVLNFLQELFEQKLPKESLSYLKDFEVGFTHFIGLTEEPDISTLNSIWDRRGAMHFKNNQEGSDFGLVIRHKADKEHLGALVVQVKNYAVKQNQTEETFAAGCQLEPRITFSEDCANIIKDNYLAIYVHI
;
A
#
# COMPACT_ATOMS: atom_id res chain seq x y z
N VAL A 1 -24.69 11.20 11.99
CA VAL A 1 -23.36 10.68 11.59
C VAL A 1 -23.47 9.50 10.65
N ALA A 2 -23.77 8.27 11.10
CA ALA A 2 -23.77 7.11 10.18
C ALA A 2 -24.74 7.21 8.99
N PRO A 3 -26.03 7.62 9.17
CA PRO A 3 -26.94 7.85 8.04
C PRO A 3 -26.44 8.92 7.06
N ASP A 4 -25.83 9.99 7.57
CA ASP A 4 -25.29 11.09 6.75
C ASP A 4 -24.07 10.62 5.95
N LEU A 5 -23.21 9.78 6.55
CA LEU A 5 -22.06 9.20 5.88
C LEU A 5 -22.47 8.22 4.77
N VAL A 6 -23.50 7.40 5.00
CA VAL A 6 -24.05 6.51 3.97
C VAL A 6 -24.66 7.32 2.83
N LYS A 7 -25.44 8.35 3.17
CA LYS A 7 -26.14 9.19 2.20
C LYS A 7 -25.22 10.04 1.34
N SER A 8 -24.17 10.62 1.95
CA SER A 8 -23.42 11.73 1.34
C SER A 8 -21.93 11.47 1.17
N HIS A 9 -21.39 10.40 1.76
CA HIS A 9 -19.95 10.15 1.78
C HIS A 9 -19.55 8.74 1.32
N MET A 10 -20.49 7.97 0.73
CA MET A 10 -20.25 6.61 0.21
C MET A 10 -19.93 5.55 1.27
N ALA A 11 -20.32 5.77 2.54
CA ALA A 11 -20.22 4.70 3.52
C ALA A 11 -21.17 3.56 3.14
N THR A 12 -20.67 2.33 3.21
CA THR A 12 -21.48 1.13 3.04
C THR A 12 -22.06 0.73 4.38
N LEU A 13 -23.38 0.60 4.45
CA LEU A 13 -24.07 0.07 5.61
C LEU A 13 -23.99 -1.46 5.61
N ILE A 14 -23.40 -2.03 6.65
CA ILE A 14 -23.23 -3.48 6.82
C ILE A 14 -24.36 -4.07 7.64
N HIS A 15 -24.73 -3.40 8.74
CA HIS A 15 -25.74 -3.89 9.65
C HIS A 15 -26.45 -2.75 10.39
N ILE A 16 -27.71 -2.98 10.75
CA ILE A 16 -28.50 -2.14 11.63
C ILE A 16 -29.04 -3.05 12.74
N ASP A 17 -28.98 -2.60 14.00
CA ASP A 17 -29.58 -3.33 15.12
C ASP A 17 -31.13 -3.33 15.07
N ASP A 18 -31.76 -4.21 15.85
CA ASP A 18 -33.22 -4.41 15.82
C ASP A 18 -34.01 -3.12 16.08
N ASP A 19 -33.49 -2.26 16.97
CA ASP A 19 -34.08 -0.97 17.33
C ASP A 19 -33.76 0.17 16.35
N ARG A 20 -32.93 -0.09 15.33
CA ARG A 20 -32.45 0.88 14.32
C ARG A 20 -31.68 2.07 14.88
N LYS A 21 -31.06 1.92 16.05
CA LYS A 21 -30.28 2.97 16.72
C LYS A 21 -28.80 2.85 16.41
N LYS A 22 -28.30 1.64 16.18
CA LYS A 22 -26.89 1.37 15.89
C LYS A 22 -26.72 0.95 14.45
N HIS A 23 -25.73 1.56 13.81
CA HIS A 23 -25.41 1.33 12.42
C HIS A 23 -23.95 0.91 12.35
N LEU A 24 -23.69 -0.27 11.82
CA LEU A 24 -22.36 -0.69 11.45
C LEU A 24 -22.13 -0.27 10.00
N ILE A 25 -21.23 0.69 9.79
CA ILE A 25 -20.85 1.18 8.47
C ILE A 25 -19.36 0.91 8.22
N THR A 26 -18.99 0.80 6.95
CA THR A 26 -17.60 0.66 6.52
C THR A 26 -17.36 1.39 5.21
N TYR A 27 -16.10 1.59 4.87
CA TYR A 27 -15.65 2.06 3.57
C TYR A 27 -14.87 0.93 2.90
N PRO A 28 -15.56 0.03 2.17
CA PRO A 28 -14.85 -1.03 1.47
C PRO A 28 -13.92 -0.38 0.44
N SER A 29 -12.73 -0.95 0.29
CA SER A 29 -11.79 -0.45 -0.69
C SER A 29 -12.27 -0.83 -2.09
N GLU A 30 -12.77 0.15 -2.85
CA GLU A 30 -13.40 -0.05 -4.15
C GLU A 30 -12.45 0.29 -5.31
N PRO A 31 -12.02 -0.69 -6.12
CA PRO A 31 -11.02 -0.48 -7.17
C PRO A 31 -11.40 0.59 -8.20
N VAL A 32 -12.68 0.67 -8.56
CA VAL A 32 -13.19 1.65 -9.55
C VAL A 32 -13.11 3.07 -9.00
N LEU A 33 -13.41 3.26 -7.70
CA LEU A 33 -13.30 4.57 -7.07
C LEU A 33 -11.84 4.96 -6.89
N ALA A 34 -10.97 4.01 -6.54
CA ALA A 34 -9.53 4.24 -6.45
C ALA A 34 -8.92 4.65 -7.79
N GLU A 35 -9.31 3.99 -8.89
CA GLU A 35 -8.92 4.37 -10.26
C GLU A 35 -9.33 5.82 -10.58
N ALA A 36 -10.60 6.16 -10.36
CA ALA A 36 -11.13 7.50 -10.62
C ALA A 36 -10.47 8.56 -9.72
N ALA A 37 -10.20 8.24 -8.46
CA ALA A 37 -9.51 9.13 -7.54
C ALA A 37 -8.08 9.43 -8.02
N LEU A 38 -7.35 8.43 -8.54
CA LEU A 38 -6.03 8.64 -9.14
C LEU A 38 -6.07 9.47 -10.42
N GLU A 39 -7.12 9.32 -11.24
CA GLU A 39 -7.37 10.19 -12.41
C GLU A 39 -7.55 11.65 -11.98
N VAL A 40 -8.41 11.91 -11.00
CA VAL A 40 -8.66 13.26 -10.47
C VAL A 40 -7.42 13.84 -9.79
N LEU A 41 -6.70 13.05 -9.00
CA LEU A 41 -5.44 13.47 -8.37
C LEU A 41 -4.36 13.83 -9.39
N SER A 42 -4.47 13.35 -10.63
CA SER A 42 -3.51 13.66 -11.70
C SER A 42 -3.79 14.99 -12.39
N GLU A 43 -4.89 15.67 -12.04
CA GLU A 43 -5.16 17.03 -12.49
C GLU A 43 -4.24 18.04 -11.77
N ASN A 44 -3.83 19.07 -12.51
CA ASN A 44 -2.87 20.06 -12.02
C ASN A 44 -3.35 20.74 -10.73
N GLY A 45 -2.54 20.62 -9.66
CA GLY A 45 -2.79 21.28 -8.37
C GLY A 45 -3.73 20.54 -7.42
N VAL A 46 -4.45 19.50 -7.88
CA VAL A 46 -5.43 18.78 -7.03
C VAL A 46 -4.74 18.04 -5.89
N GLU A 47 -3.65 17.31 -6.17
CA GLU A 47 -2.92 16.59 -5.13
C GLU A 47 -2.43 17.50 -4.00
N LEU A 48 -1.87 18.66 -4.32
CA LEU A 48 -1.41 19.61 -3.32
C LEU A 48 -2.58 20.10 -2.45
N GLY A 49 -3.74 20.38 -3.06
CA GLY A 49 -4.94 20.74 -2.32
C GLY A 49 -5.40 19.64 -1.37
N VAL A 50 -5.48 18.39 -1.86
CA VAL A 50 -5.88 17.22 -1.05
C VAL A 50 -4.90 16.97 0.10
N LEU A 51 -3.59 17.04 -0.15
CA LEU A 51 -2.57 16.86 0.89
C LEU A 51 -2.61 17.99 1.94
N THR A 52 -2.90 19.22 1.51
CA THR A 52 -3.04 20.38 2.42
C THR A 52 -4.24 20.19 3.35
N GLU A 53 -5.38 19.77 2.81
CA GLU A 53 -6.57 19.47 3.61
C GLU A 53 -6.34 18.29 4.55
N LEU A 54 -5.68 17.23 4.08
CA LEU A 54 -5.36 16.07 4.90
C LEU A 54 -4.42 16.43 6.07
N ASP A 55 -3.39 17.24 5.80
CA ASP A 55 -2.47 17.74 6.82
C ASP A 55 -3.20 18.63 7.86
N ALA A 56 -4.08 19.52 7.40
CA ALA A 56 -4.91 20.33 8.28
C ALA A 56 -5.79 19.43 9.19
N VAL A 57 -6.53 18.49 8.63
CA VAL A 57 -7.36 17.56 9.40
C VAL A 57 -6.51 16.78 10.41
N ASN A 58 -5.37 16.23 10.00
CA ASN A 58 -4.50 15.46 10.89
C ASN A 58 -3.98 16.31 12.07
N LYS A 59 -3.54 17.54 11.82
CA LYS A 59 -3.02 18.46 12.85
C LYS A 59 -4.08 18.87 13.87
N PHE A 60 -5.32 19.08 13.44
CA PHE A 60 -6.38 19.60 14.31
C PHE A 60 -7.19 18.51 15.02
N SER A 61 -7.25 17.30 14.46
CA SER A 61 -8.18 16.27 14.94
C SER A 61 -7.56 15.26 15.90
N GLY A 62 -6.22 15.11 15.92
CA GLY A 62 -5.55 14.07 16.71
C GLY A 62 -5.95 12.64 16.34
N ILE A 63 -6.57 12.44 15.16
CA ILE A 63 -7.14 11.15 14.74
C ILE A 63 -6.08 10.05 14.61
N LEU A 64 -4.85 10.42 14.25
CA LEU A 64 -3.75 9.49 14.02
C LEU A 64 -2.61 9.75 15.01
N ASP A 65 -2.12 8.71 15.66
CA ASP A 65 -0.87 8.72 16.40
C ASP A 65 0.35 8.83 15.45
N ALA A 66 1.53 9.13 16.02
CA ALA A 66 2.74 9.36 15.25
C ALA A 66 3.18 8.15 14.40
N GLY A 67 2.87 6.92 14.81
CA GLY A 67 3.17 5.71 14.04
C GLY A 67 2.28 5.62 12.81
N ARG A 68 0.97 5.74 13.00
CA ARG A 68 -0.03 5.72 11.92
C ARG A 68 0.13 6.87 10.94
N GLN A 69 0.60 8.03 11.40
CA GLN A 69 0.96 9.15 10.53
C GLN A 69 2.12 8.78 9.60
N GLY A 70 3.17 8.15 10.14
CA GLY A 70 4.29 7.67 9.34
C GLY A 70 3.84 6.69 8.26
N GLU A 71 3.08 5.65 8.64
CA GLU A 71 2.52 4.68 7.69
C GLU A 71 1.63 5.33 6.62
N LEU A 72 0.80 6.30 6.99
CA LEU A 72 -0.01 7.05 6.02
C LEU A 72 0.87 7.79 5.01
N VAL A 73 1.90 8.49 5.47
CA VAL A 73 2.83 9.22 4.60
C VAL A 73 3.52 8.28 3.63
N VAL A 74 4.06 7.13 4.08
CA VAL A 74 4.73 6.19 3.15
C VAL A 74 3.74 5.62 2.13
N ARG A 75 2.52 5.27 2.53
CA ARG A 75 1.50 4.79 1.58
C ARG A 75 1.14 5.85 0.52
N LEU A 76 1.04 7.12 0.92
CA LEU A 76 0.84 8.23 -0.01
C LEU A 76 2.03 8.40 -0.97
N LEU A 77 3.27 8.22 -0.49
CA LEU A 77 4.46 8.24 -1.35
C LEU A 77 4.42 7.11 -2.39
N PHE A 78 4.03 5.90 -2.00
CA PHE A 78 3.88 4.76 -2.92
C PHE A 78 2.82 5.03 -3.99
N LEU A 79 1.63 5.53 -3.58
CA LEU A 79 0.57 5.90 -4.54
C LEU A 79 1.01 7.04 -5.46
N SER A 80 1.73 8.05 -4.94
CA SER A 80 2.22 9.16 -5.74
C SER A 80 3.29 8.72 -6.74
N ALA A 81 4.21 7.82 -6.34
CA ALA A 81 5.20 7.21 -7.24
C ALA A 81 4.53 6.38 -8.34
N TRP A 82 3.54 5.55 -8.00
CA TRP A 82 2.76 4.79 -8.97
C TRP A 82 2.05 5.71 -9.97
N ARG A 83 1.37 6.74 -9.47
CA ARG A 83 0.66 7.71 -10.33
C ARG A 83 1.64 8.44 -11.26
N ARG A 84 2.80 8.88 -10.76
CA ARG A 84 3.85 9.51 -11.60
C ARG A 84 4.34 8.56 -12.70
N LEU A 85 4.58 7.29 -12.38
CA LEU A 85 4.95 6.27 -13.36
C LEU A 85 3.91 6.17 -14.48
N ILE A 86 2.63 6.05 -14.14
CA ILE A 86 1.57 5.89 -15.13
C ILE A 86 1.36 7.16 -15.94
N CYS A 87 1.45 8.33 -15.30
CA CYS A 87 1.30 9.62 -15.97
C CYS A 87 2.47 9.95 -16.89
N SER A 88 3.70 9.51 -16.60
CA SER A 88 4.86 9.75 -17.46
C SER A 88 4.76 9.02 -18.80
N GLU A 89 4.01 7.92 -18.85
CA GLU A 89 3.71 7.15 -20.06
C GLU A 89 2.55 7.75 -20.90
N ARG A 90 1.97 8.87 -20.47
CA ARG A 90 0.87 9.54 -21.17
C ARG A 90 1.38 10.18 -22.46
N ASN A 91 1.34 9.43 -23.56
CA ASN A 91 1.51 9.99 -24.89
C ASN A 91 0.39 11.03 -25.15
N SER A 92 0.76 12.18 -25.71
CA SER A 92 -0.07 13.37 -25.90
C SER A 92 -1.44 13.05 -26.52
N GLY A 93 -2.46 12.82 -25.68
CA GLY A 93 -3.85 12.62 -26.09
C GLY A 93 -4.55 11.36 -25.56
N ASN A 94 -3.82 10.34 -25.11
CA ASN A 94 -4.47 9.11 -24.61
C ASN A 94 -4.81 9.20 -23.12
N LYS A 95 -5.98 8.66 -22.75
CA LYS A 95 -6.29 8.37 -21.35
C LYS A 95 -5.40 7.22 -20.87
N VAL A 96 -4.83 7.38 -19.67
CA VAL A 96 -4.08 6.33 -18.99
C VAL A 96 -5.01 5.63 -18.00
N SER A 97 -4.79 4.34 -17.77
CA SER A 97 -5.45 3.61 -16.69
C SER A 97 -4.42 3.34 -15.60
N PHE A 98 -4.77 3.62 -14.35
CA PHE A 98 -3.92 3.41 -13.18
C PHE A 98 -3.94 1.95 -12.71
N SER A 99 -4.95 1.18 -13.13
CA SER A 99 -5.12 -0.25 -12.86
C SER A 99 -4.28 -1.15 -13.79
N VAL A 100 -3.39 -0.57 -14.60
CA VAL A 100 -2.45 -1.33 -15.43
C VAL A 100 -1.40 -2.05 -14.57
N ARG A 101 -0.65 -2.96 -15.18
CA ARG A 101 0.51 -3.60 -14.58
C ARG A 101 1.77 -3.06 -15.23
N ARG A 102 2.83 -2.92 -14.44
CA ARG A 102 4.14 -2.46 -14.92
C ARG A 102 5.26 -3.27 -14.29
N PRO A 103 6.43 -3.35 -14.96
CA PRO A 103 7.60 -3.99 -14.36
C PRO A 103 7.89 -3.42 -12.98
N VAL A 104 8.16 -4.29 -12.00
CA VAL A 104 8.48 -3.86 -10.62
C VAL A 104 9.61 -2.84 -10.61
N LEU A 105 10.64 -3.07 -11.43
CA LEU A 105 11.80 -2.18 -11.52
C LEU A 105 11.44 -0.75 -11.96
N ASN A 106 10.43 -0.57 -12.83
CA ASN A 106 10.00 0.78 -13.23
C ASN A 106 9.35 1.51 -12.06
N PHE A 107 8.49 0.81 -11.30
CA PHE A 107 7.87 1.37 -10.10
C PHE A 107 8.92 1.73 -9.04
N LEU A 108 9.87 0.83 -8.77
CA LEU A 108 10.92 1.12 -7.79
C LEU A 108 11.77 2.33 -8.25
N GLN A 109 12.06 2.47 -9.56
CA GLN A 109 12.79 3.63 -10.08
C GLN A 109 12.05 4.94 -9.82
N GLU A 110 10.73 4.97 -9.99
CA GLU A 110 9.89 6.14 -9.68
C GLU A 110 9.76 6.40 -8.18
N LEU A 111 9.77 5.34 -7.35
CA LEU A 111 9.72 5.43 -5.89
C LEU A 111 11.01 5.99 -5.30
N PHE A 112 12.17 5.57 -5.82
CA PHE A 112 13.49 5.93 -5.29
C PHE A 112 14.23 6.97 -6.16
N GLU A 113 13.52 7.69 -7.02
CA GLU A 113 14.07 8.74 -7.89
C GLU A 113 15.31 8.26 -8.69
N GLN A 114 15.21 7.06 -9.26
CA GLN A 114 16.24 6.41 -10.08
C GLN A 114 17.54 6.02 -9.36
N LYS A 115 17.61 6.13 -8.02
CA LYS A 115 18.80 5.78 -7.21
C LYS A 115 18.90 4.29 -6.85
N LEU A 116 18.49 3.40 -7.76
CA LEU A 116 18.52 1.96 -7.50
C LEU A 116 19.81 1.29 -7.97
N PRO A 117 20.46 0.47 -7.12
CA PRO A 117 21.49 -0.45 -7.58
C PRO A 117 20.85 -1.54 -8.46
N LYS A 118 20.96 -1.40 -9.80
CA LYS A 118 20.29 -2.29 -10.77
C LYS A 118 20.74 -3.74 -10.65
N GLU A 119 21.99 -3.98 -10.27
CA GLU A 119 22.59 -5.33 -10.19
C GLU A 119 21.97 -6.18 -9.06
N SER A 120 21.59 -5.55 -7.94
CA SER A 120 21.06 -6.24 -6.77
C SER A 120 19.58 -6.63 -6.88
N LEU A 121 18.86 -6.17 -7.91
CA LEU A 121 17.42 -6.41 -8.10
C LEU A 121 17.10 -7.19 -9.38
N SER A 122 18.10 -7.83 -9.99
CA SER A 122 17.95 -8.56 -11.25
C SER A 122 16.94 -9.72 -11.19
N TYR A 123 16.73 -10.32 -10.01
CA TYR A 123 15.72 -11.36 -9.77
C TYR A 123 14.27 -10.84 -9.94
N LEU A 124 14.05 -9.52 -9.89
CA LEU A 124 12.73 -8.89 -10.08
C LEU A 124 12.44 -8.43 -11.52
N LYS A 125 13.37 -8.64 -12.46
CA LYS A 125 13.26 -8.11 -13.84
C LYS A 125 12.00 -8.57 -14.59
N ASP A 126 11.55 -9.78 -14.29
CA ASP A 126 10.41 -10.43 -14.92
C ASP A 126 9.15 -10.37 -14.07
N PHE A 127 9.17 -9.61 -12.97
CA PHE A 127 7.99 -9.36 -12.14
C PHE A 127 7.27 -8.07 -12.53
N GLU A 128 5.96 -8.07 -12.32
CA GLU A 128 5.09 -6.91 -12.43
C GLU A 128 4.45 -6.56 -11.10
N VAL A 129 4.08 -5.29 -10.97
CA VAL A 129 3.26 -4.73 -9.90
C VAL A 129 2.13 -3.90 -10.50
N GLY A 130 1.02 -3.78 -9.78
CA GLY A 130 -0.07 -2.89 -10.16
C GLY A 130 -1.06 -2.74 -9.02
N PHE A 131 -1.28 -1.50 -8.57
CA PHE A 131 -2.14 -1.20 -7.43
C PHE A 131 -2.73 0.21 -7.55
N THR A 132 -3.91 0.43 -6.99
CA THR A 132 -4.56 1.75 -6.95
C THR A 132 -4.97 2.18 -5.54
N HIS A 133 -4.95 1.25 -4.58
CA HIS A 133 -5.39 1.49 -3.21
C HIS A 133 -4.77 0.49 -2.24
N PHE A 134 -4.91 0.75 -0.94
CA PHE A 134 -4.57 -0.19 0.12
C PHE A 134 -5.84 -0.86 0.66
N ILE A 135 -5.75 -2.17 0.90
CA ILE A 135 -6.79 -2.99 1.53
C ILE A 135 -6.28 -3.38 2.92
N GLY A 136 -7.03 -2.97 3.95
CA GLY A 136 -6.77 -3.39 5.32
C GLY A 136 -7.05 -4.88 5.51
N LEU A 137 -6.05 -5.62 5.97
CA LEU A 137 -6.15 -7.04 6.29
C LEU A 137 -6.40 -7.20 7.79
N THR A 138 -7.30 -8.11 8.14
CA THR A 138 -7.61 -8.47 9.53
C THR A 138 -6.91 -9.75 9.97
N GLU A 139 -6.46 -10.54 9.01
CA GLU A 139 -5.85 -11.84 9.19
C GLU A 139 -4.52 -11.92 8.44
N GLU A 140 -3.76 -12.96 8.74
CA GLU A 140 -2.52 -13.26 8.05
C GLU A 140 -2.81 -13.64 6.59
N PRO A 141 -2.10 -13.08 5.60
CA PRO A 141 -2.39 -13.35 4.20
C PRO A 141 -1.97 -14.76 3.80
N ASP A 142 -2.88 -15.46 3.14
CA ASP A 142 -2.64 -16.71 2.44
C ASP A 142 -2.61 -16.52 0.91
N ILE A 143 -2.42 -17.60 0.15
CA ILE A 143 -2.35 -17.56 -1.31
C ILE A 143 -3.65 -17.00 -1.92
N SER A 144 -4.80 -17.33 -1.35
CA SER A 144 -6.10 -16.81 -1.78
C SER A 144 -6.19 -15.29 -1.60
N THR A 145 -5.69 -14.80 -0.48
CA THR A 145 -5.58 -13.38 -0.16
C THR A 145 -4.68 -12.67 -1.16
N LEU A 146 -3.49 -13.20 -1.44
CA LEU A 146 -2.56 -12.61 -2.41
C LEU A 146 -3.17 -12.52 -3.82
N ASN A 147 -3.86 -13.57 -4.26
CA ASN A 147 -4.57 -13.57 -5.54
C ASN A 147 -5.68 -12.52 -5.58
N SER A 148 -6.48 -12.45 -4.52
CA SER A 148 -7.56 -11.47 -4.40
C SER A 148 -7.03 -10.04 -4.42
N ILE A 149 -5.94 -9.76 -3.70
CA ILE A 149 -5.27 -8.45 -3.67
C ILE A 149 -4.76 -8.10 -5.08
N TRP A 150 -4.08 -9.03 -5.74
CA TRP A 150 -3.56 -8.84 -7.09
C TRP A 150 -4.64 -8.52 -8.11
N ASP A 151 -5.75 -9.27 -8.09
CA ASP A 151 -6.84 -9.11 -9.04
C ASP A 151 -7.60 -7.79 -8.81
N ARG A 152 -7.75 -7.38 -7.55
CA ARG A 152 -8.37 -6.10 -7.19
C ARG A 152 -7.48 -4.88 -7.42
N ARG A 153 -6.21 -5.04 -7.81
CA ARG A 153 -5.21 -3.94 -7.83
C ARG A 153 -5.08 -3.29 -6.45
N GLY A 154 -5.07 -4.12 -5.41
CA GLY A 154 -4.81 -3.69 -4.05
C GLY A 154 -3.32 -3.77 -3.71
N ALA A 155 -2.92 -2.98 -2.73
CA ALA A 155 -1.80 -3.23 -1.86
C ALA A 155 -2.33 -3.70 -0.49
N MET A 156 -1.56 -4.48 0.24
CA MET A 156 -1.91 -5.00 1.56
C MET A 156 -1.55 -3.97 2.61
N HIS A 157 -2.47 -3.63 3.51
CA HIS A 157 -2.18 -2.92 4.75
C HIS A 157 -2.44 -3.90 5.88
N PHE A 158 -1.38 -4.32 6.58
CA PHE A 158 -1.49 -5.41 7.54
C PHE A 158 -2.22 -4.96 8.81
N LYS A 159 -2.66 -5.92 9.63
CA LYS A 159 -3.35 -5.63 10.88
C LYS A 159 -2.43 -4.88 11.84
N ASN A 160 -3.03 -4.09 12.75
CA ASN A 160 -2.28 -3.43 13.81
C ASN A 160 -1.48 -4.46 14.63
N ASN A 161 -0.23 -4.13 14.96
CA ASN A 161 0.72 -5.01 15.65
C ASN A 161 1.05 -6.31 14.89
N GLN A 162 0.90 -6.33 13.57
CA GLN A 162 1.51 -7.38 12.74
C GLN A 162 3.03 -7.37 12.98
N GLU A 163 3.60 -8.55 13.22
CA GLU A 163 5.04 -8.67 13.34
C GLU A 163 5.69 -8.54 11.95
N GLY A 164 6.84 -7.85 11.90
CA GLY A 164 7.62 -7.70 10.68
C GLY A 164 7.22 -6.51 9.81
N SER A 165 6.07 -6.57 9.14
CA SER A 165 5.69 -5.60 8.08
C SER A 165 4.45 -4.78 8.43
N ASP A 166 4.41 -3.51 8.01
CA ASP A 166 3.24 -2.64 8.19
C ASP A 166 2.31 -2.69 6.96
N PHE A 167 2.90 -2.79 5.76
CA PHE A 167 2.15 -2.97 4.52
C PHE A 167 3.01 -3.64 3.44
N GLY A 168 2.40 -4.02 2.32
CA GLY A 168 3.11 -4.65 1.22
C GLY A 168 2.36 -4.64 -0.12
N LEU A 169 3.06 -5.02 -1.19
CA LEU A 169 2.50 -5.16 -2.52
C LEU A 169 2.71 -6.58 -3.02
N VAL A 170 1.70 -7.13 -3.67
CA VAL A 170 1.85 -8.39 -4.40
C VAL A 170 2.54 -8.09 -5.72
N ILE A 171 3.54 -8.88 -6.06
CA ILE A 171 4.16 -8.89 -7.39
C ILE A 171 3.96 -10.25 -8.02
N ARG A 172 3.94 -10.30 -9.36
CA ARG A 172 3.73 -11.56 -10.08
C ARG A 172 4.65 -11.64 -11.30
N HIS A 173 5.17 -12.82 -11.56
CA HIS A 173 5.98 -13.05 -12.74
C HIS A 173 5.15 -12.86 -14.02
N LYS A 174 5.75 -12.25 -15.06
CA LYS A 174 5.07 -11.90 -16.32
C LYS A 174 4.56 -13.11 -17.09
N ALA A 175 5.38 -14.16 -17.13
CA ALA A 175 5.10 -15.36 -17.92
C ALA A 175 4.46 -16.49 -17.10
N ASP A 176 4.66 -16.49 -15.78
CA ASP A 176 4.17 -17.53 -14.88
C ASP A 176 3.22 -16.90 -13.87
N LYS A 177 1.93 -17.15 -14.02
CA LYS A 177 0.89 -16.48 -13.22
C LYS A 177 0.75 -17.04 -11.81
N GLU A 178 1.28 -18.23 -11.57
CA GLU A 178 1.30 -18.86 -10.25
C GLU A 178 2.53 -18.43 -9.44
N HIS A 179 3.55 -17.90 -10.14
CA HIS A 179 4.77 -17.41 -9.51
C HIS A 179 4.56 -16.01 -8.93
N LEU A 180 4.20 -16.00 -7.65
CA LEU A 180 3.99 -14.80 -6.83
C LEU A 180 5.28 -14.36 -6.14
N GLY A 181 5.31 -13.08 -5.79
CA GLY A 181 6.29 -12.48 -4.91
C GLY A 181 5.66 -11.34 -4.10
N ALA A 182 6.46 -10.69 -3.26
CA ALA A 182 5.98 -9.56 -2.47
C ALA A 182 7.03 -8.45 -2.31
N LEU A 183 6.57 -7.20 -2.30
CA LEU A 183 7.32 -6.09 -1.71
C LEU A 183 6.77 -5.90 -0.30
N VAL A 184 7.59 -6.02 0.72
CA VAL A 184 7.19 -5.84 2.13
C VAL A 184 7.85 -4.59 2.70
N VAL A 185 7.08 -3.79 3.43
CA VAL A 185 7.51 -2.48 3.90
C VAL A 185 7.33 -2.36 5.40
N GLN A 186 8.38 -1.89 6.08
CA GLN A 186 8.34 -1.48 7.47
C GLN A 186 8.70 -0.01 7.60
N VAL A 187 7.90 0.73 8.35
CA VAL A 187 8.05 2.16 8.64
C VAL A 187 8.50 2.32 10.08
N LYS A 188 9.60 3.03 10.30
CA LYS A 188 10.12 3.34 11.63
C LYS A 188 10.25 4.84 11.82
N ASN A 189 9.72 5.33 12.94
CA ASN A 189 9.88 6.72 13.39
C ASN A 189 10.97 6.80 14.46
N TYR A 190 12.08 7.47 14.16
CA TYR A 190 13.24 7.59 15.07
C TYR A 190 13.18 8.82 15.99
N ALA A 191 12.11 9.62 15.97
CA ALA A 191 11.97 10.79 16.84
C ALA A 191 11.95 10.44 18.35
N VAL A 192 11.76 9.16 18.70
CA VAL A 192 11.95 8.64 20.06
C VAL A 192 13.39 8.15 20.19
N LYS A 193 14.24 8.91 20.91
CA LYS A 193 15.56 8.44 21.36
C LYS A 193 15.36 7.23 22.29
N GLN A 194 15.32 6.03 21.72
CA GLN A 194 15.65 4.84 22.48
C GLN A 194 17.16 4.79 22.64
N ASN A 195 17.61 4.54 23.86
CA ASN A 195 19.01 4.52 24.23
C ASN A 195 19.81 3.65 23.25
N GLN A 196 20.89 4.24 22.73
CA GLN A 196 21.87 3.56 21.88
C GLN A 196 22.50 2.40 22.64
N THR A 197 21.97 1.20 22.45
CA THR A 197 22.67 -0.06 22.65
C THR A 197 22.12 -1.10 21.66
N GLU A 198 22.92 -1.41 20.64
CA GLU A 198 22.96 -2.71 19.92
C GLU A 198 21.84 -3.14 18.93
N GLU A 199 21.04 -2.24 18.32
CA GLU A 199 19.98 -2.66 17.37
C GLU A 199 20.21 -2.36 15.87
N THR A 200 21.40 -1.97 15.45
CA THR A 200 21.71 -1.81 14.01
C THR A 200 21.85 -3.13 13.24
N PHE A 201 21.66 -4.28 13.89
CA PHE A 201 21.87 -5.63 13.31
C PHE A 201 20.64 -6.56 13.31
N ALA A 202 19.46 -6.14 13.77
CA ALA A 202 18.29 -7.03 13.89
C ALA A 202 17.04 -6.63 13.08
N ALA A 203 16.98 -5.43 12.50
CA ALA A 203 15.82 -4.98 11.73
C ALA A 203 15.61 -5.85 10.47
N GLY A 204 16.70 -6.17 9.75
CA GLY A 204 16.70 -6.99 8.53
C GLY A 204 16.01 -8.35 8.63
N CYS A 205 16.11 -9.00 9.80
CA CYS A 205 15.60 -10.35 10.05
C CYS A 205 14.08 -10.41 10.29
N GLN A 206 13.42 -9.26 10.48
CA GLN A 206 11.98 -9.20 10.80
C GLN A 206 11.09 -9.03 9.57
N LEU A 207 11.62 -8.63 8.41
CA LEU A 207 10.87 -8.55 7.14
C LEU A 207 10.98 -9.82 6.29
N GLU A 208 11.08 -10.98 6.94
CA GLU A 208 11.06 -12.25 6.22
C GLU A 208 9.61 -12.71 5.96
N PRO A 209 9.32 -13.26 4.77
CA PRO A 209 8.00 -13.76 4.45
C PRO A 209 7.34 -14.66 5.50
N ARG A 210 8.12 -15.50 6.18
CA ARG A 210 7.61 -16.42 7.21
C ARG A 210 7.04 -15.73 8.46
N ILE A 211 7.30 -14.43 8.64
CA ILE A 211 6.80 -13.63 9.77
C ILE A 211 5.50 -12.94 9.37
N THR A 212 5.36 -12.58 8.10
CA THR A 212 4.24 -11.76 7.60
C THR A 212 3.13 -12.59 6.96
N PHE A 213 3.44 -13.78 6.42
CA PHE A 213 2.53 -14.58 5.61
C PHE A 213 2.40 -16.00 6.15
N SER A 214 1.30 -16.67 5.77
CA SER A 214 1.10 -18.08 6.09
C SER A 214 2.23 -18.95 5.55
N GLU A 215 2.51 -20.08 6.19
CA GLU A 215 3.66 -20.92 5.86
C GLU A 215 3.71 -21.29 4.36
N ASP A 216 2.59 -21.72 3.79
CA ASP A 216 2.48 -22.04 2.37
C ASP A 216 2.76 -20.82 1.48
N CYS A 217 2.24 -19.66 1.87
CA CYS A 217 2.45 -18.40 1.15
C CYS A 217 3.91 -17.95 1.24
N ALA A 218 4.49 -17.96 2.44
CA ALA A 218 5.87 -17.64 2.71
C ALA A 218 6.82 -18.52 1.87
N ASN A 219 6.52 -19.81 1.75
CA ASN A 219 7.31 -20.74 0.95
C ASN A 219 7.33 -20.42 -0.56
N ILE A 220 6.25 -19.85 -1.10
CA ILE A 220 6.16 -19.43 -2.50
C ILE A 220 6.98 -18.16 -2.73
N ILE A 221 6.89 -17.20 -1.82
CA ILE A 221 7.48 -15.86 -2.01
C ILE A 221 8.90 -15.73 -1.45
N LYS A 222 9.41 -16.73 -0.70
CA LYS A 222 10.71 -16.66 0.01
C LYS A 222 11.90 -16.24 -0.84
N ASP A 223 11.90 -16.58 -2.14
CA ASP A 223 12.98 -16.27 -3.07
C ASP A 223 12.66 -15.06 -3.96
N ASN A 224 11.45 -14.50 -3.82
CA ASN A 224 10.88 -13.49 -4.72
C ASN A 224 10.27 -12.33 -3.95
N TYR A 225 10.97 -11.86 -2.90
CA TYR A 225 10.52 -10.72 -2.13
C TYR A 225 11.60 -9.65 -2.01
N LEU A 226 11.15 -8.41 -1.80
CA LEU A 226 12.00 -7.27 -1.47
C LEU A 226 11.50 -6.62 -0.18
N ALA A 227 12.39 -6.56 0.81
CA ALA A 227 12.17 -5.82 2.04
C ALA A 227 12.57 -4.34 1.87
N ILE A 228 11.68 -3.43 2.24
CA ILE A 228 11.90 -1.98 2.18
C ILE A 228 11.74 -1.41 3.59
N TYR A 229 12.82 -0.81 4.10
CA TYR A 229 12.81 -0.07 5.37
C TYR A 229 12.69 1.42 5.09
N VAL A 230 11.69 2.07 5.67
CA VAL A 230 11.47 3.50 5.53
C VAL A 230 11.63 4.18 6.88
N HIS A 231 12.49 5.18 6.91
CA HIS A 231 12.72 6.03 8.08
C HIS A 231 12.02 7.36 7.86
N ILE A 232 11.20 7.77 8.84
CA ILE A 232 10.52 9.07 8.88
C ILE A 232 10.96 9.81 10.14
#